data_AF-A0A9N9KGY7-F1
#
_entry.id   AF-A0A9N9KGY7-F1
#
_cell.length_a   1.000
_cell.length_b   1.000
_cell.length_c   1.000
_cell.angle_alpha   90.00
_cell.angle_beta   90.00
_cell.angle_gamma   90.00
#
_symmetry.space_group_name_H-M   'P 1'
#
loop_
_entity.id
_entity.type
_entity.pdbx_description
1 polymer ?
#
loop_
_entity_poly.entity_id
_entity_poly.type
_entity_poly.pdbx_seq_one_letter_code
_entity_poly.pdbx_strand_id
1 'polypeptide(L)' 'LRSIVPKALNSVDVIMIRKHARRASWYMDAYRKELSLAAAKFAIKKYKSHKRIPESIIP' A
#
# COMPACT_ATOMS: atom_id res chain seq x y z
N LEU A 1 -10.46 -12.99 -21.60
CA LEU A 1 -10.26 -11.94 -20.55
C LEU A 1 -11.44 -11.81 -19.59
N ARG A 2 -12.68 -11.63 -20.06
CA ARG A 2 -13.86 -11.40 -19.18
C ARG A 2 -14.13 -12.48 -18.11
N SER A 3 -13.84 -13.76 -18.39
CA SER A 3 -14.07 -14.87 -17.43
C SER A 3 -12.91 -15.14 -16.47
N ILE A 4 -11.73 -14.58 -16.72
CA ILE A 4 -10.51 -14.87 -15.95
C ILE A 4 -10.48 -14.01 -14.68
N VAL A 5 -10.84 -12.73 -14.80
CA VAL A 5 -10.84 -11.77 -13.68
C VAL A 5 -11.77 -12.24 -12.54
N PRO A 6 -13.03 -12.64 -12.78
CA PRO A 6 -13.90 -13.12 -11.71
C PRO A 6 -13.39 -14.41 -11.05
N LYS A 7 -12.86 -15.35 -11.85
CA LYS A 7 -12.30 -16.62 -11.33
C LYS A 7 -11.09 -16.38 -10.44
N ALA A 8 -10.19 -15.49 -10.85
CA ALA A 8 -9.02 -15.12 -10.06
C ALA A 8 -9.42 -14.40 -8.77
N LEU A 9 -10.37 -13.46 -8.82
CA LEU A 9 -10.87 -12.76 -7.63
C LEU A 9 -11.54 -13.73 -6.64
N ASN A 10 -12.31 -14.71 -7.12
CA ASN A 10 -12.93 -15.72 -6.27
C ASN A 10 -11.92 -16.73 -5.68
N SER A 11 -10.75 -16.91 -6.30
CA SER A 11 -9.69 -17.78 -5.79
C SER A 11 -8.89 -17.20 -4.62
N VAL A 12 -9.09 -15.92 -4.30
CA VAL A 12 -8.34 -15.20 -3.28
C VAL A 12 -9.29 -14.69 -2.21
N ASP A 13 -8.94 -14.89 -0.94
CA ASP A 13 -9.72 -14.36 0.18
C ASP A 13 -9.79 -12.82 0.12
N VAL A 14 -10.98 -12.28 0.37
CA VAL A 14 -11.25 -10.85 0.54
C VAL A 14 -10.28 -10.21 1.55
N ILE A 15 -9.89 -10.93 2.60
CA ILE A 15 -8.90 -10.45 3.59
C ILE A 15 -7.56 -10.18 2.91
N MET A 16 -7.14 -11.04 1.98
CA MET A 16 -5.88 -10.89 1.25
C MET A 16 -5.97 -9.73 0.25
N ILE A 17 -7.08 -9.59 -0.47
CA ILE A 17 -7.33 -8.43 -1.35
C ILE A 17 -7.21 -7.12 -0.55
N ARG A 18 -7.88 -7.03 0.61
CA ARG A 18 -7.83 -5.84 1.48
C ARG A 18 -6.43 -5.56 2.01
N LYS A 19 -5.66 -6.60 2.34
CA LYS A 19 -4.25 -6.47 2.77
C LYS A 19 -3.38 -5.85 1.68
N HIS A 20 -3.53 -6.29 0.44
CA HIS A 20 -2.79 -5.74 -0.70
C HIS A 20 -3.23 -4.32 -1.04
N ALA A 21 -4.54 -4.05 -1.08
CA ALA A 21 -5.07 -2.70 -1.31
C ALA A 21 -4.58 -1.70 -0.26
N ARG A 22 -4.59 -2.06 1.03
CA ARG A 22 -4.06 -1.22 2.11
C ARG A 22 -2.56 -0.97 1.99
N ARG A 23 -1.81 -2.00 1.61
CA ARG A 23 -0.37 -1.84 1.35
C ARG A 23 -0.14 -0.86 0.21
N ALA A 24 -0.87 -0.99 -0.90
CA ALA A 24 -0.78 -0.07 -2.03
C ALA A 24 -1.14 1.37 -1.64
N SER A 25 -2.20 1.58 -0.85
CA SER A 25 -2.58 2.93 -0.40
C SER A 25 -1.49 3.63 0.41
N TRP A 26 -0.70 2.88 1.20
CA TRP A 26 0.44 3.44 1.94
C TRP A 26 1.60 3.84 1.04
N TYR A 27 1.88 3.07 -0.02
CA TYR A 27 2.86 3.49 -1.03
C TYR A 27 2.40 4.74 -1.77
N MET A 28 1.10 4.81 -2.13
CA MET A 28 0.56 6.01 -2.76
C MET A 28 0.62 7.24 -1.84
N ASP A 29 0.39 7.08 -0.54
CA ASP A 29 0.58 8.17 0.44
C ASP A 29 2.04 8.62 0.53
N ALA A 30 3.00 7.69 0.50
CA ALA A 30 4.42 8.01 0.48
C ALA A 30 4.83 8.74 -0.82
N TYR A 31 4.34 8.28 -1.96
CA TYR A 31 4.65 8.89 -3.26
C TYR A 31 4.02 10.28 -3.42
N ARG A 32 2.82 10.51 -2.88
CA ARG A 32 2.21 11.86 -2.83
C ARG A 32 3.03 12.86 -2.00
N LYS A 33 3.87 12.35 -1.10
CA LYS A 33 4.81 13.13 -0.28
C LYS A 33 6.20 13.18 -0.89
N GLU A 34 6.33 12.80 -2.16
CA GLU A 34 7.59 12.82 -2.91
C GLU A 34 8.71 11.94 -2.34
N LEU A 35 8.36 10.94 -1.50
CA LEU A 35 9.34 10.00 -1.00
C LEU A 35 9.83 9.10 -2.15
N SER A 36 11.15 8.95 -2.26
CA SER A 36 11.77 7.93 -3.09
C SER A 36 11.34 6.53 -2.66
N LEU A 37 11.47 5.52 -3.54
CA LEU A 37 11.11 4.13 -3.21
C LEU A 37 11.80 3.61 -1.94
N ALA A 38 13.07 3.99 -1.71
CA ALA A 38 13.83 3.60 -0.53
C ALA A 38 13.24 4.25 0.74
N ALA A 39 12.97 5.56 0.69
CA ALA A 39 12.35 6.30 1.78
C ALA A 39 10.92 5.80 2.05
N ALA A 40 10.13 5.54 1.02
CA ALA A 40 8.77 5.01 1.13
C ALA A 40 8.75 3.64 1.82
N LYS A 41 9.64 2.71 1.43
CA LYS A 41 9.78 1.40 2.10
C LYS A 41 10.11 1.56 3.57
N PHE A 42 11.04 2.46 3.89
CA PHE A 42 11.43 2.76 5.27
C PHE A 42 10.27 3.37 6.07
N ALA A 43 9.62 4.41 5.55
CA ALA A 43 8.51 5.09 6.18
C ALA A 43 7.34 4.13 6.44
N ILE A 44 6.96 3.31 5.47
CA ILE A 44 5.88 2.32 5.64
C ILE A 44 6.22 1.31 6.73
N LYS A 45 7.50 0.88 6.83
CA LYS A 45 7.94 -0.01 7.91
C LYS A 45 7.91 0.68 9.27
N LYS A 46 8.40 1.90 9.36
CA LYS A 46 8.51 2.70 10.60
C LYS A 46 7.14 3.15 11.14
N TYR A 47 6.23 3.58 10.27
CA TYR A 47 4.93 4.16 10.65
C TYR A 47 3.75 3.20 10.45
N LYS A 48 4.01 1.91 10.28
CA LYS A 48 2.98 0.86 10.12
C LYS A 48 1.92 0.91 11.22
N SER A 49 2.33 1.10 12.48
CA SER A 49 1.43 1.13 13.64
C SER A 49 0.58 2.39 13.68
N HIS A 50 1.15 3.54 13.28
CA HIS A 50 0.46 4.82 13.25
C HIS A 50 -0.50 4.97 12.06
N LYS A 51 -0.44 4.05 11.09
CA LYS A 51 -1.26 4.03 9.86
C LYS A 51 -1.17 5.29 9.00
N ARG A 52 -0.23 6.20 9.28
CA ARG A 52 -0.02 7.47 8.58
C ARG A 52 1.47 7.82 8.58
N ILE A 53 1.98 8.27 7.44
CA ILE A 53 3.32 8.85 7.33
C ILE A 53 3.21 10.33 7.72
N PRO A 54 3.91 10.84 8.75
CA PRO A 54 3.86 12.24 9.10
C PRO A 54 4.51 13.11 8.01
N GLU A 55 3.98 14.32 7.82
CA GLU A 55 4.52 15.30 6.86
C GLU A 55 5.94 15.77 7.23
N SER A 56 6.36 15.62 8.49
CA SER A 56 7.70 16.01 8.95
C SER A 56 8.85 15.13 8.45
N ILE A 57 8.58 14.05 7.72
CA ILE A 57 9.60 13.19 7.09
C ILE A 57 10.00 13.73 5.71
N ILE A 58 9.19 14.62 5.15
CA ILE A 58 9.49 15.27 3.88
C ILE A 58 10.73 16.12 4.12
N PRO A 59 11.84 15.88 3.40
CA PRO A 59 13.03 16.72 3.49
C PRO A 59 12.76 18.15 3.02
#